data_AF-A0A953WF07-F1
#
_entry.id   AF-A0A953WF07-F1
#
_cell.length_a   1.000
_cell.length_b   1.000
_cell.length_c   1.000
_cell.angle_alpha   90.00
_cell.angle_beta   90.00
_cell.angle_gamma   90.00
#
_symmetry.space_group_name_H-M   'P 1'
#
loop_
_entity.id
_entity.type
_entity.pdbx_description
1 polymer ?
#
loop_
_entity_poly.entity_id
_entity_poly.type
_entity_poly.pdbx_seq_one_letter_code
_entity_poly.pdbx_strand_id
1 'polypeptide(L)'
;MAPRQRIGPALGAVLEGLKLARREFEGAAADPPRQRWVPVALVSALQAGLVAALSGYESAGEGDVTDPAQPDRTAPVALLLRRARSTEYLNPPELLELPGRMVRDIETLVTARNAVLHGPGASENPVGNDAYRSVLQVLRQVCLLHPAFPVEGHGILLALIRDEISAFERALAPTG
;
A
#
# COMPACT_ATOMS: atom_id res chain seq x y z
N MET A 1 2.89 -21.17 4.38
CA MET A 1 3.05 -20.33 5.61
C MET A 1 1.67 -19.98 6.13
N ALA A 2 1.38 -20.12 7.41
CA ALA A 2 0.03 -19.84 7.91
C ALA A 2 -0.33 -18.35 7.65
N PRO A 3 -1.57 -18.02 7.27
CA PRO A 3 -1.98 -16.64 6.95
C PRO A 3 -1.54 -15.62 8.00
N ARG A 4 -1.81 -15.89 9.29
CA ARG A 4 -1.42 -14.99 10.39
C ARG A 4 0.10 -14.74 10.49
N GLN A 5 0.94 -15.67 10.06
CA GLN A 5 2.39 -15.51 10.06
C GLN A 5 2.87 -14.49 8.99
N ARG A 6 2.01 -14.15 8.01
CA ARG A 6 2.30 -13.11 7.00
C ARG A 6 2.16 -11.69 7.53
N ILE A 7 1.36 -11.48 8.59
CA ILE A 7 0.97 -10.14 9.05
C ILE A 7 2.20 -9.34 9.48
N GLY A 8 3.03 -9.88 10.37
CA GLY A 8 4.25 -9.21 10.86
C GLY A 8 5.19 -8.78 9.73
N PRO A 9 5.64 -9.71 8.85
CA PRO A 9 6.46 -9.37 7.69
C PRO A 9 5.79 -8.36 6.75
N ALA A 10 4.49 -8.48 6.50
CA ALA A 10 3.74 -7.55 5.66
C ALA A 10 3.71 -6.13 6.26
N LEU A 11 3.44 -6.00 7.56
CA LEU A 11 3.52 -4.70 8.25
C LEU A 11 4.93 -4.12 8.25
N GLY A 12 5.96 -4.96 8.37
CA GLY A 12 7.35 -4.53 8.17
C GLY A 12 7.60 -3.96 6.77
N ALA A 13 7.09 -4.62 5.73
CA ALA A 13 7.18 -4.14 4.35
C ALA A 13 6.37 -2.85 4.10
N VAL A 14 5.21 -2.68 4.76
CA VAL A 14 4.47 -1.41 4.76
C VAL A 14 5.34 -0.28 5.31
N LEU A 15 5.94 -0.49 6.47
CA LEU A 15 6.78 0.51 7.13
C LEU A 15 7.98 0.91 6.25
N GLU A 16 8.71 -0.07 5.72
CA GLU A 16 9.87 0.21 4.86
C GLU A 16 9.47 0.88 3.54
N GLY A 17 8.33 0.50 2.96
CA GLY A 17 7.78 1.17 1.79
C GLY A 17 7.40 2.63 2.06
N LEU A 18 6.81 2.93 3.22
CA LEU A 18 6.48 4.31 3.62
C LEU A 18 7.73 5.16 3.84
N LYS A 19 8.73 4.63 4.58
CA LYS A 19 10.04 5.30 4.78
C LYS A 19 10.72 5.61 3.45
N LEU A 20 10.75 4.63 2.54
CA LEU A 20 11.30 4.81 1.20
C LEU A 20 10.55 5.89 0.44
N ALA A 21 9.22 5.82 0.40
CA ALA A 21 8.40 6.79 -0.34
C ALA A 21 8.65 8.22 0.14
N ARG A 22 8.66 8.45 1.46
CA ARG A 22 8.94 9.77 2.04
C ARG A 22 10.37 10.24 1.73
N ARG A 23 11.36 9.36 1.94
CA ARG A 23 12.78 9.66 1.66
C ARG A 23 13.02 10.07 0.21
N GLU A 24 12.38 9.39 -0.74
CA GLU A 24 12.50 9.72 -2.16
C GLU A 24 11.73 10.98 -2.54
N PHE A 25 10.56 11.21 -1.92
CA PHE A 25 9.77 12.42 -2.14
C PHE A 25 10.49 13.68 -1.64
N GLU A 26 10.95 13.69 -0.38
CA GLU A 26 11.73 14.80 0.19
C GLU A 26 13.05 15.00 -0.57
N GLY A 27 13.68 13.89 -0.95
CA GLY A 27 14.91 13.88 -1.72
C GLY A 27 14.80 14.47 -3.13
N ALA A 28 13.60 14.45 -3.73
CA ALA A 28 13.36 14.97 -5.07
C ALA A 28 13.56 16.50 -5.16
N ALA A 29 13.50 17.21 -4.04
CA ALA A 29 13.81 18.64 -4.00
C ALA A 29 15.28 18.93 -4.38
N ALA A 30 16.19 18.02 -4.03
CA ALA A 30 17.62 18.14 -4.36
C ALA A 30 18.02 17.32 -5.60
N ASP A 31 17.33 16.21 -5.87
CA ASP A 31 17.60 15.29 -6.98
C ASP A 31 16.27 14.83 -7.62
N PRO A 32 15.71 15.61 -8.57
CA PRO A 32 14.38 15.37 -9.15
C PRO A 32 14.14 13.94 -9.69
N PRO A 33 15.11 13.26 -10.32
CA PRO A 33 15.00 11.85 -10.69
C PRO A 33 14.53 10.89 -9.58
N ARG A 34 14.74 11.22 -8.30
CA ARG A 34 14.31 10.38 -7.17
C ARG A 34 12.80 10.23 -7.08
N GLN A 35 12.03 11.20 -7.56
CA GLN A 35 10.57 11.19 -7.51
C GLN A 35 9.96 9.95 -8.18
N ARG A 36 10.63 9.39 -9.20
CA ARG A 36 10.18 8.18 -9.91
C ARG A 36 10.08 6.94 -9.01
N TRP A 37 10.77 6.93 -7.87
CA TRP A 37 10.75 5.82 -6.93
C TRP A 37 9.60 5.89 -5.92
N VAL A 38 8.94 7.05 -5.77
CA VAL A 38 7.81 7.22 -4.85
C VAL A 38 6.63 6.29 -5.22
N PRO A 39 6.19 6.19 -6.49
CA PRO A 39 5.17 5.21 -6.87
C PRO A 39 5.59 3.77 -6.61
N VAL A 40 6.86 3.42 -6.82
CA VAL A 40 7.37 2.07 -6.56
C VAL A 40 7.20 1.72 -5.08
N ALA A 41 7.67 2.60 -4.21
CA ALA A 41 7.62 2.42 -2.76
C ALA A 41 6.17 2.34 -2.24
N LEU A 42 5.29 3.24 -2.69
CA LEU A 42 3.89 3.29 -2.26
C LEU A 42 3.08 2.09 -2.75
N VAL A 43 3.29 1.64 -4.00
CA VAL A 43 2.60 0.45 -4.53
C VAL A 43 3.05 -0.81 -3.78
N SER A 44 4.35 -0.93 -3.44
CA SER A 44 4.86 -2.01 -2.61
C SER A 44 4.27 -1.99 -1.19
N ALA A 45 4.21 -0.80 -0.55
CA ALA A 45 3.57 -0.65 0.76
C ALA A 45 2.09 -1.04 0.70
N LEU A 46 1.35 -0.56 -0.31
CA LEU A 46 -0.06 -0.88 -0.51
C LEU A 46 -0.29 -2.38 -0.68
N GLN A 47 0.52 -3.04 -1.52
CA GLN A 47 0.43 -4.48 -1.73
C GLN A 47 0.62 -5.23 -0.41
N ALA A 48 1.63 -4.85 0.37
CA ALA A 48 1.89 -5.45 1.68
C ALA A 48 0.75 -5.18 2.69
N GLY A 49 0.20 -3.96 2.74
CA GLY A 49 -0.92 -3.62 3.61
C GLY A 49 -2.18 -4.44 3.31
N LEU A 50 -2.47 -4.66 2.02
CA LEU A 50 -3.58 -5.51 1.59
C LEU A 50 -3.34 -6.99 1.91
N VAL A 51 -2.08 -7.47 1.80
CA VAL A 51 -1.71 -8.82 2.25
C VAL A 51 -1.93 -8.99 3.75
N ALA A 52 -1.56 -8.00 4.56
CA ALA A 52 -1.78 -8.03 6.01
C ALA A 52 -3.28 -8.11 6.34
N ALA A 53 -4.11 -7.27 5.71
CA ALA A 53 -5.56 -7.29 5.90
C ALA A 53 -6.19 -8.63 5.49
N LEU A 54 -5.91 -9.11 4.27
CA LEU A 54 -6.49 -10.35 3.75
C LEU A 54 -5.99 -11.61 4.45
N SER A 55 -4.95 -11.51 5.28
CA SER A 55 -4.41 -12.65 6.05
C SER A 55 -4.88 -12.69 7.50
N GLY A 56 -5.72 -11.73 7.92
CA GLY A 56 -6.07 -11.54 9.33
C GLY A 56 -7.18 -12.45 9.86
N TYR A 57 -8.13 -12.83 8.98
CA TYR A 57 -9.24 -13.72 9.33
C TYR A 57 -8.78 -15.18 9.45
N GLU A 58 -9.45 -15.96 10.30
CA GLU A 58 -9.14 -17.39 10.47
C GLU A 58 -9.45 -18.23 9.22
N SER A 59 -10.42 -17.77 8.42
CA SER A 59 -10.77 -18.38 7.14
C SER A 59 -9.79 -18.07 6.02
N ALA A 60 -8.80 -17.18 6.24
CA ALA A 60 -7.90 -16.75 5.19
C ALA A 60 -7.07 -17.93 4.64
N GLY A 61 -6.99 -18.03 3.32
CA GLY A 61 -6.22 -19.02 2.60
C GLY A 61 -4.86 -18.52 2.10
N GLU A 62 -4.08 -19.41 1.49
CA GLU A 62 -2.94 -19.01 0.65
C GLU A 62 -3.41 -18.29 -0.63
N GLY A 63 -4.50 -18.78 -1.24
CA GLY A 63 -5.05 -18.25 -2.49
C GLY A 63 -5.55 -16.81 -2.42
N ASP A 64 -5.84 -16.29 -1.23
CA ASP A 64 -6.44 -14.97 -1.02
C ASP A 64 -5.45 -13.83 -1.28
N VAL A 65 -4.15 -14.13 -1.19
CA VAL A 65 -3.07 -13.15 -1.39
C VAL A 65 -2.15 -13.48 -2.56
N THR A 66 -2.25 -14.68 -3.14
CA THR A 66 -1.45 -15.09 -4.30
C THR A 66 -2.15 -14.83 -5.62
N ASP A 67 -1.35 -14.69 -6.67
CA ASP A 67 -1.81 -14.58 -8.05
C ASP A 67 -2.28 -15.95 -8.56
N PRO A 68 -3.55 -16.12 -8.97
CA PRO A 68 -4.04 -17.38 -9.53
C PRO A 68 -3.26 -17.86 -10.77
N ALA A 69 -2.68 -16.94 -11.54
CA ALA A 69 -1.87 -17.29 -12.71
C ALA A 69 -0.43 -17.63 -12.34
N GLN A 70 0.06 -17.17 -11.19
CA GLN A 70 1.43 -17.37 -10.70
C GLN A 70 1.39 -17.61 -9.18
N PRO A 71 1.05 -18.82 -8.72
CA PRO A 71 0.78 -19.10 -7.30
C PRO A 71 1.94 -18.78 -6.35
N ASP A 72 3.17 -18.78 -6.86
CA ASP A 72 4.38 -18.43 -6.10
C ASP A 72 4.56 -16.91 -5.89
N ARG A 73 3.66 -16.09 -6.43
CA ARG A 73 3.73 -14.62 -6.37
C ARG A 73 2.54 -14.03 -5.64
N THR A 74 2.77 -12.92 -4.96
CA THR A 74 1.69 -12.09 -4.43
C THR A 74 0.86 -11.51 -5.57
N ALA A 75 -0.46 -11.55 -5.42
CA ALA A 75 -1.41 -11.01 -6.38
C ALA A 75 -1.16 -9.52 -6.68
N PRO A 76 -1.47 -9.05 -7.90
CA PRO A 76 -1.38 -7.64 -8.24
C PRO A 76 -2.35 -6.80 -7.38
N VAL A 77 -1.99 -5.53 -7.15
CA VAL A 77 -2.78 -4.59 -6.32
C VAL A 77 -4.25 -4.54 -6.74
N ALA A 78 -4.55 -4.55 -8.04
CA ALA A 78 -5.93 -4.54 -8.54
C ALA A 78 -6.75 -5.74 -8.03
N LEU A 79 -6.15 -6.94 -8.02
CA LEU A 79 -6.80 -8.15 -7.52
C LEU A 79 -6.95 -8.10 -5.99
N LEU A 80 -5.92 -7.69 -5.27
CA LEU A 80 -5.97 -7.56 -3.81
C LEU A 80 -7.01 -6.52 -3.36
N LEU A 81 -7.09 -5.38 -4.05
CA LEU A 81 -8.14 -4.37 -3.82
C LEU A 81 -9.53 -4.94 -4.08
N ARG A 82 -9.71 -5.71 -5.16
CA ARG A 82 -11.00 -6.36 -5.43
C ARG A 82 -11.40 -7.30 -4.30
N ARG A 83 -10.46 -8.10 -3.78
CA ARG A 83 -10.70 -9.01 -2.65
C ARG A 83 -11.02 -8.26 -1.37
N ALA A 84 -10.23 -7.24 -1.02
CA ALA A 84 -10.44 -6.43 0.18
C ALA A 84 -11.74 -5.60 0.15
N ARG A 85 -12.39 -5.46 -1.01
CA ARG A 85 -13.69 -4.82 -1.20
C ARG A 85 -14.86 -5.82 -1.31
N SER A 86 -14.60 -7.11 -1.13
CA SER A 86 -15.61 -8.17 -1.20
C SER A 86 -15.87 -8.77 0.17
N THR A 87 -17.15 -8.98 0.48
CA THR A 87 -17.61 -9.66 1.72
C THR A 87 -17.21 -11.13 1.79
N GLU A 88 -16.70 -11.69 0.70
CA GLU A 88 -16.08 -13.01 0.69
C GLU A 88 -14.77 -13.05 1.50
N TYR A 89 -14.05 -11.92 1.58
CA TYR A 89 -12.72 -11.88 2.20
C TYR A 89 -12.66 -11.03 3.46
N LEU A 90 -13.38 -9.89 3.49
CA LEU A 90 -13.43 -8.97 4.63
C LEU A 90 -14.87 -8.59 4.94
N ASN A 91 -15.22 -8.45 6.22
CA ASN A 91 -16.53 -7.96 6.64
C ASN A 91 -16.42 -6.50 7.12
N PRO A 92 -17.52 -5.73 7.18
CA PRO A 92 -17.52 -4.44 7.86
C PRO A 92 -17.12 -4.61 9.34
N PRO A 93 -16.31 -3.70 9.92
CA PRO A 93 -15.81 -2.44 9.33
C PRO A 93 -14.50 -2.55 8.53
N GLU A 94 -13.88 -3.74 8.42
CA GLU A 94 -12.59 -3.91 7.74
C GLU A 94 -12.69 -3.92 6.21
N LEU A 95 -13.88 -4.18 5.67
CA LEU A 95 -14.20 -4.08 4.26
C LEU A 95 -13.82 -2.70 3.69
N LEU A 96 -13.03 -2.69 2.60
CA LEU A 96 -12.64 -1.44 1.95
C LEU A 96 -13.81 -0.85 1.15
N GLU A 97 -14.17 0.39 1.46
CA GLU A 97 -15.13 1.19 0.69
C GLU A 97 -14.41 2.36 0.02
N LEU A 98 -13.97 2.14 -1.22
CA LEU A 98 -13.17 3.12 -1.96
C LEU A 98 -14.02 3.87 -2.99
N PRO A 99 -14.06 5.21 -2.95
CA PRO A 99 -14.63 6.00 -4.03
C PRO A 99 -13.91 5.74 -5.36
N GLY A 100 -14.64 5.76 -6.48
CA GLY A 100 -14.06 5.48 -7.80
C GLY A 100 -12.86 6.37 -8.19
N ARG A 101 -12.78 7.60 -7.66
CA ARG A 101 -11.61 8.48 -7.83
C ARG A 101 -10.33 7.88 -7.23
N MET A 102 -10.44 7.28 -6.05
CA MET A 102 -9.31 6.72 -5.31
C MET A 102 -8.76 5.47 -6.01
N VAL A 103 -9.65 4.70 -6.63
CA VAL A 103 -9.25 3.55 -7.46
C VAL A 103 -8.42 4.01 -8.65
N ARG A 104 -8.87 5.05 -9.39
CA ARG A 104 -8.14 5.62 -10.53
C ARG A 104 -6.78 6.22 -10.14
N ASP A 105 -6.72 6.86 -8.98
CA ASP A 105 -5.48 7.38 -8.40
C ASP A 105 -4.46 6.26 -8.15
N ILE A 106 -4.91 5.16 -7.55
CA ILE A 106 -4.07 3.99 -7.29
C ILE A 106 -3.63 3.34 -8.61
N GLU A 107 -4.52 3.22 -9.60
CA GLU A 107 -4.18 2.72 -10.95
C GLU A 107 -3.12 3.59 -11.63
N THR A 108 -3.17 4.91 -11.44
CA THR A 108 -2.15 5.85 -11.92
C THR A 108 -0.79 5.55 -11.30
N LEU A 109 -0.74 5.29 -9.99
CA LEU A 109 0.50 4.90 -9.30
C LEU A 109 1.03 3.54 -9.75
N VAL A 110 0.15 2.55 -9.95
CA VAL A 110 0.54 1.25 -10.48
C VAL A 110 1.15 1.38 -11.87
N THR A 111 0.55 2.22 -12.73
CA THR A 111 1.08 2.51 -14.07
C THR A 111 2.45 3.18 -13.99
N ALA A 112 2.62 4.19 -13.13
CA ALA A 112 3.90 4.86 -12.92
C ALA A 112 4.98 3.91 -12.39
N ARG A 113 4.63 3.04 -11.42
CA ARG A 113 5.51 1.98 -10.91
C ARG A 113 5.96 1.04 -12.02
N ASN A 114 5.03 0.59 -12.87
CA ASN A 114 5.35 -0.32 -13.97
C ASN A 114 6.27 0.34 -15.01
N ALA A 115 6.06 1.63 -15.30
CA ALA A 115 6.94 2.38 -16.19
C ALA A 115 8.38 2.46 -15.64
N VAL A 116 8.55 2.62 -14.33
CA VAL A 116 9.88 2.63 -13.68
C VAL A 116 10.55 1.25 -13.72
N LEU A 117 9.80 0.17 -13.50
CA LEU A 117 10.35 -1.18 -13.43
C LEU A 117 10.56 -1.86 -14.80
N HIS A 118 9.78 -1.50 -15.81
CA HIS A 118 9.70 -2.23 -17.08
C HIS A 118 9.73 -1.34 -18.33
N GLY A 119 9.61 -0.02 -18.20
CA GLY A 119 9.53 0.91 -19.34
C GLY A 119 10.89 1.47 -19.78
N PRO A 120 11.03 1.91 -21.04
CA PRO A 120 12.26 2.52 -21.57
C PRO A 120 12.53 3.97 -21.12
N GLY A 121 11.81 4.46 -20.11
CA GLY A 121 11.94 5.82 -19.58
C GLY A 121 10.74 6.15 -18.68
N ALA A 122 10.96 6.89 -17.60
CA ALA A 122 9.89 7.28 -16.69
C ALA A 122 8.81 8.09 -17.43
N SER A 123 7.54 7.88 -17.08
CA SER A 123 6.42 8.74 -17.52
C SER A 123 6.82 10.21 -17.42
N GLU A 124 6.70 10.96 -18.52
CA GLU A 124 7.01 12.41 -18.57
C GLU A 124 6.12 13.22 -17.62
N ASN A 125 4.97 12.69 -17.25
CA ASN A 125 4.06 13.32 -16.30
C ASN A 125 4.33 12.82 -14.87
N PRO A 126 4.69 13.72 -13.94
CA PRO A 126 4.82 13.37 -12.53
C PRO A 126 3.44 13.01 -11.95
N VAL A 127 3.42 12.01 -11.07
CA VAL A 127 2.19 11.62 -10.39
C VAL A 127 1.80 12.72 -9.39
N GLY A 128 0.54 13.16 -9.43
CA GLY A 128 0.02 14.18 -8.53
C GLY A 128 -0.06 13.69 -7.07
N ASN A 129 0.10 14.63 -6.12
CA ASN A 129 0.08 14.35 -4.68
C ASN A 129 -1.22 13.66 -4.21
N ASP A 130 -2.34 13.89 -4.89
CA ASP A 130 -3.62 13.24 -4.56
C ASP A 130 -3.57 11.73 -4.74
N ALA A 131 -2.82 11.24 -5.72
CA ALA A 131 -2.64 9.81 -5.89
C ALA A 131 -1.84 9.19 -4.74
N TYR A 132 -0.81 9.90 -4.25
CA TYR A 132 -0.06 9.49 -3.06
C TYR A 132 -0.98 9.45 -1.83
N ARG A 133 -1.81 10.49 -1.63
CA ARG A 133 -2.79 10.55 -0.53
C ARG A 133 -3.80 9.41 -0.58
N SER A 134 -4.28 9.06 -1.77
CA SER A 134 -5.20 7.93 -1.98
C SER A 134 -4.62 6.60 -1.46
N VAL A 135 -3.32 6.34 -1.68
CA VAL A 135 -2.66 5.15 -1.09
C VAL A 135 -2.51 5.25 0.42
N LEU A 136 -2.09 6.41 0.94
CA LEU A 136 -1.94 6.63 2.38
C LEU A 136 -3.27 6.45 3.12
N GLN A 137 -4.39 6.86 2.52
CA GLN A 137 -5.72 6.65 3.07
C GLN A 137 -6.08 5.16 3.15
N VAL A 138 -5.80 4.37 2.12
CA VAL A 138 -6.03 2.91 2.16
C VAL A 138 -5.15 2.27 3.22
N LEU A 139 -3.86 2.61 3.29
CA LEU A 139 -2.94 2.10 4.31
C LEU A 139 -3.40 2.45 5.73
N ARG A 140 -3.86 3.68 5.94
CA ARG A 140 -4.45 4.11 7.21
C ARG A 140 -5.67 3.27 7.57
N GLN A 141 -6.56 3.00 6.63
CA GLN A 141 -7.75 2.18 6.89
C GLN A 141 -7.36 0.75 7.30
N VAL A 142 -6.56 0.07 6.47
CA VAL A 142 -6.27 -1.36 6.65
C VAL A 142 -5.27 -1.66 7.77
N CYS A 143 -4.39 -0.71 8.11
CA CYS A 143 -3.40 -0.92 9.16
C CYS A 143 -3.82 -0.29 10.50
N LEU A 144 -4.56 0.81 10.51
CA LEU A 144 -4.70 1.65 11.72
C LEU A 144 -6.14 1.85 12.21
N LEU A 145 -7.13 1.98 11.31
CA LEU A 145 -8.51 2.27 11.69
C LEU A 145 -9.32 0.99 11.91
N HIS A 146 -9.32 0.10 10.92
CA HIS A 146 -10.07 -1.14 10.93
C HIS A 146 -9.16 -2.30 10.49
N PRO A 147 -8.12 -2.64 11.29
CA PRO A 147 -7.26 -3.76 10.97
C PRO A 147 -8.02 -5.08 11.07
N ALA A 148 -7.99 -5.88 10.00
CA ALA A 148 -8.60 -7.22 9.94
C ALA A 148 -7.83 -8.30 10.69
N PHE A 149 -6.86 -7.92 11.52
CA PHE A 149 -5.96 -8.81 12.23
C PHE A 149 -5.82 -8.40 13.70
N PRO A 150 -5.43 -9.34 14.60
CA PRO A 150 -5.11 -9.01 15.98
C PRO A 150 -3.99 -7.97 16.05
N VAL A 151 -4.24 -6.86 16.73
CA VAL A 151 -3.24 -5.80 16.92
C VAL A 151 -2.24 -6.14 18.02
N GLU A 152 -2.61 -7.06 18.92
CA GLU A 152 -1.70 -7.55 19.95
C GLU A 152 -0.47 -8.20 19.30
N GLY A 153 0.73 -7.72 19.65
CA GLY A 153 1.99 -8.18 19.07
C GLY A 153 2.51 -7.36 17.89
N HIS A 154 1.73 -6.39 17.38
CA HIS A 154 2.14 -5.52 16.27
C HIS A 154 2.21 -4.03 16.62
N GLY A 155 1.92 -3.66 17.88
CA GLY A 155 1.78 -2.26 18.31
C GLY A 155 2.94 -1.32 17.93
N ILE A 156 4.19 -1.79 18.01
CA ILE A 156 5.36 -0.99 17.63
C ILE A 156 5.33 -0.68 16.12
N LEU A 157 5.10 -1.69 15.27
CA LEU A 157 5.02 -1.50 13.82
C LEU A 157 3.85 -0.57 13.46
N LEU A 158 2.69 -0.74 14.09
CA LEU A 158 1.51 0.10 13.83
C LEU A 158 1.73 1.57 14.24
N ALA A 159 2.44 1.81 15.36
CA ALA A 159 2.83 3.15 15.77
C ALA A 159 3.78 3.81 14.75
N LEU A 160 4.81 3.08 14.30
CA LEU A 160 5.75 3.59 13.29
C LEU A 160 5.08 3.83 11.93
N ILE A 161 4.16 2.95 11.51
CA ILE A 161 3.36 3.15 10.29
C ILE A 161 2.52 4.42 10.40
N ARG A 162 1.88 4.66 11.56
CA ARG A 162 1.13 5.88 11.81
C ARG A 162 2.01 7.12 11.68
N ASP A 163 3.18 7.10 12.31
CA ASP A 163 4.12 8.23 12.29
C ASP A 163 4.62 8.51 10.86
N GLU A 164 4.94 7.47 10.09
CA GLU A 164 5.39 7.62 8.71
C GLU A 164 4.27 8.09 7.77
N ILE A 165 3.02 7.62 7.93
CA ILE A 165 1.87 8.15 7.18
C ILE A 165 1.70 9.65 7.50
N SER A 166 1.69 10.03 8.78
CA SER A 166 1.53 11.43 9.19
C SER A 166 2.72 12.31 8.79
N ALA A 167 3.94 11.79 8.77
CA ALA A 167 5.10 12.51 8.25
C ALA A 167 4.98 12.73 6.74
N PHE A 168 4.59 11.71 5.99
CA PHE A 168 4.47 11.82 4.55
C PHE A 168 3.30 12.73 4.13
N GLU A 169 2.15 12.65 4.79
CA GLU A 169 1.03 13.59 4.54
C GLU A 169 1.43 15.06 4.76
N ARG A 170 2.27 15.34 5.76
CA ARG A 170 2.82 16.69 5.99
C ARG A 170 3.74 17.12 4.85
N ALA A 171 4.60 16.23 4.36
CA ALA A 171 5.46 16.54 3.22
C ALA A 171 4.66 16.80 1.92
N LEU A 172 3.50 16.18 1.76
CA LEU A 172 2.61 16.38 0.61
C LEU A 172 1.82 17.69 0.66
N ALA A 173 1.72 18.35 1.82
CA ALA A 173 1.00 19.61 1.97
C ALA A 173 1.66 20.70 1.08
N PRO A 174 0.86 21.58 0.45
CA PRO A 174 1.43 22.66 -0.34
C PRO A 174 2.38 23.49 0.53
N THR A 175 3.57 23.77 0.00
CA THR A 175 4.47 24.76 0.58
C THR A 175 3.79 26.12 0.37
N GLY A 176 3.36 26.74 1.47
CA GLY A 176 2.72 28.07 1.43
C GLY A 176 3.63 29.15 0.87
#